data_AF-A0A3M2M350-F1
#
_entry.id   AF-A0A3M2M350-F1
#
_cell.length_a   1.000
_cell.length_b   1.000
_cell.length_c   1.000
_cell.angle_alpha   90.00
_cell.angle_beta   90.00
_cell.angle_gamma   90.00
#
_symmetry.space_group_name_H-M   'P 1'
#
loop_
_entity.id
_entity.type
_entity.pdbx_description
1 polymer ?
#
loop_
_entity_poly.entity_id
_entity_poly.type
_entity_poly.pdbx_seq_one_letter_code
_entity_poly.pdbx_strand_id
1 'polypeptide(L)'
;MRCTAARSTAVDPERLRSGVRRGRLVWRRSMGVGGRRYEMTAGLGDGRPATQSETVRRLVTRPDGLQALLRWLASQINGYVVLADAKGEPLQASPRWPTELLADAREGIRRVATGKAASATVDTASHTVWVSTAGGEDPPLILVVASGKPFSSQRRKLISEASGYLWLRWRLEELQRHSERIELANEQSHEAALQLLLVGDSAAARRVTQALGSFLPEVTRVCIIECPPRLRDECLKECEQAIHGRVWLVRCPVYTRHLIILAPPKREDASDPLDEALGAIVANRRNCYVGIGQAVHLRDIETGYEQAFHALAVARNSAERHATFSPRDELASLIGPVGRRWAAGRIQPLLDHRPRRAQDPDTAELQTTFASWLNFSTRAPRQLKIHRNTLAGRLRLIADLLDCDLDDLATLAELHLAQRLLSQPRRAGEFDDVSDEVSLDRLLGAPHVVRWAQNRLSDVGKSDPRLLHTLRVWLGNNGHLPSTARSLRLSVPATRKRILRVEQILERSLLNAPSALCDMQLAIRIVDGRDEKG
;
A
#
# COMPACT_ATOMS: atom_id res chain seq x y z
N MET A 1 -35.26 -35.48 -39.81
CA MET A 1 -36.67 -35.74 -39.50
C MET A 1 -37.02 -34.95 -38.23
N ARG A 2 -37.91 -33.95 -38.36
CA ARG A 2 -38.72 -33.19 -37.37
C ARG A 2 -38.09 -32.89 -35.98
N CYS A 3 -37.68 -31.64 -35.68
CA CYS A 3 -38.51 -30.49 -35.22
C CYS A 3 -39.46 -30.79 -34.05
N THR A 4 -39.13 -30.25 -32.87
CA THR A 4 -40.10 -29.68 -31.93
C THR A 4 -39.45 -28.53 -31.16
N ALA A 5 -40.08 -27.36 -31.26
CA ALA A 5 -39.70 -26.09 -30.65
C ALA A 5 -40.36 -25.92 -29.28
N ALA A 6 -39.72 -25.19 -28.37
CA ALA A 6 -40.37 -24.54 -27.24
C ALA A 6 -39.83 -23.12 -27.05
N ARG A 7 -40.79 -22.19 -26.87
CA ARG A 7 -40.72 -20.72 -26.89
C ARG A 7 -39.94 -20.17 -25.69
N SER A 8 -39.04 -19.21 -25.90
CA SER A 8 -39.23 -17.75 -25.76
C SER A 8 -39.79 -17.28 -24.41
N THR A 9 -38.89 -16.77 -23.57
CA THR A 9 -39.12 -15.60 -22.69
C THR A 9 -37.84 -14.78 -22.69
N ALA A 10 -37.85 -13.68 -23.45
CA ALA A 10 -36.81 -12.67 -23.46
C ALA A 10 -36.83 -11.90 -22.14
N VAL A 11 -35.65 -11.78 -21.51
CA VAL A 11 -35.44 -10.91 -20.34
C VAL A 11 -34.72 -9.65 -20.81
N ASP A 12 -35.39 -8.55 -20.52
CA ASP A 12 -35.10 -7.14 -20.82
C ASP A 12 -33.78 -6.65 -20.16
N PRO A 13 -32.81 -6.10 -20.91
CA PRO A 13 -31.50 -5.71 -20.36
C PRO A 13 -31.45 -4.32 -19.67
N GLU A 14 -32.58 -3.66 -19.40
CA GLU A 14 -32.60 -2.27 -18.87
C GLU A 14 -32.75 -2.09 -17.34
N ARG A 15 -32.67 -3.13 -16.51
CA ARG A 15 -32.93 -3.01 -15.04
C ARG A 15 -31.76 -3.23 -14.07
N LEU A 16 -30.51 -2.91 -14.45
CA LEU A 16 -29.36 -2.89 -13.52
C LEU A 16 -28.56 -1.56 -13.54
N ARG A 17 -29.23 -0.43 -13.74
CA ARG A 17 -28.67 0.91 -13.54
C ARG A 17 -29.38 1.68 -12.44
N SER A 18 -29.17 1.29 -11.18
CA SER A 18 -29.29 2.25 -10.07
C SER A 18 -28.49 1.75 -8.86
N GLY A 19 -27.68 2.63 -8.26
CA GLY A 19 -27.10 2.37 -6.94
C GLY A 19 -25.59 2.25 -6.83
N VAL A 20 -24.78 3.04 -7.57
CA VAL A 20 -23.39 3.32 -7.15
C VAL A 20 -23.17 4.83 -7.14
N ARG A 21 -23.36 5.44 -5.96
CA ARG A 21 -22.89 6.80 -5.67
C ARG A 21 -21.35 6.81 -5.78
N ARG A 22 -20.82 7.25 -6.92
CA ARG A 22 -19.40 7.62 -7.05
C ARG A 22 -19.17 8.91 -6.26
N GLY A 23 -18.78 8.76 -4.99
CA GLY A 23 -18.18 9.83 -4.20
C GLY A 23 -16.84 10.24 -4.85
N ARG A 24 -16.82 11.40 -5.51
CA ARG A 24 -15.62 12.03 -6.05
C ARG A 24 -14.76 12.53 -4.87
N LEU A 25 -13.82 11.72 -4.41
CA LEU A 25 -12.76 12.18 -3.50
C LEU A 25 -11.74 12.99 -4.32
N VAL A 26 -11.93 14.32 -4.29
CA VAL A 26 -10.96 15.28 -4.82
C VAL A 26 -9.77 15.33 -3.87
N TRP A 27 -8.62 14.83 -4.31
CA TRP A 27 -7.35 15.00 -3.61
C TRP A 27 -6.89 16.45 -3.74
N ARG A 28 -7.14 17.28 -2.72
CA ARG A 28 -6.44 18.57 -2.57
C ARG A 28 -5.01 18.29 -2.09
N ARG A 29 -4.03 18.43 -2.99
CA ARG A 29 -2.63 18.66 -2.61
C ARG A 29 -2.55 20.01 -1.90
N SER A 30 -2.33 19.98 -0.59
CA SER A 30 -1.97 21.16 0.19
C SER A 30 -0.46 21.31 0.13
N MET A 31 0.03 22.18 -0.76
CA MET A 31 1.41 22.68 -0.64
C MET A 31 1.45 23.67 0.51
N GLY A 32 2.11 23.29 1.60
CA GLY A 32 2.49 24.21 2.67
C GLY A 32 3.85 24.81 2.34
N VAL A 33 3.86 26.05 1.86
CA VAL A 33 5.07 26.88 1.89
C VAL A 33 4.93 27.80 3.10
N GLY A 34 5.77 27.57 4.10
CA GLY A 34 5.99 28.53 5.18
C GLY A 34 6.68 29.76 4.59
N GLY A 35 6.00 30.90 4.63
CA GLY A 35 6.50 32.18 4.17
C GLY A 35 5.85 33.28 4.99
N ARG A 36 6.70 34.08 5.64
CA ARG A 36 6.42 35.18 6.56
C ARG A 36 5.17 36.01 6.22
N ARG A 37 4.44 36.35 7.29
CA ARG A 37 3.34 37.32 7.30
C ARG A 37 3.93 38.70 6.93
N TYR A 38 3.77 39.10 5.66
CA TYR A 38 3.84 40.51 5.28
C TYR A 38 2.39 41.00 5.20
N GLU A 39 1.97 41.77 6.20
CA GLU A 39 0.91 42.74 6.02
C GLU A 39 1.39 43.72 4.96
N MET A 40 0.90 43.54 3.72
CA MET A 40 1.10 44.52 2.67
C MET A 40 -0.17 45.37 2.63
N THR A 41 -0.06 46.52 3.30
CA THR A 41 -0.98 47.64 3.18
C THR A 41 -1.29 47.90 1.71
N ALA A 42 -2.56 48.19 1.43
CA ALA A 42 -3.05 48.54 0.11
C ALA A 42 -2.36 49.81 -0.40
N GLY A 43 -1.27 49.61 -1.16
CA GLY A 43 -0.73 50.62 -2.04
C GLY A 43 -1.56 50.64 -3.31
N LEU A 44 -2.31 51.72 -3.52
CA LEU A 44 -2.93 52.09 -4.79
C LEU A 44 -1.82 52.24 -5.85
N GLY A 45 -1.52 51.14 -6.55
CA GLY A 45 -0.54 51.08 -7.62
C GLY A 45 -1.23 50.98 -8.99
N ASP A 46 -1.16 52.10 -9.71
CA ASP A 46 -1.42 52.35 -11.13
C ASP A 46 -1.80 51.13 -12.01
N GLY A 47 -3.09 51.04 -12.36
CA GLY A 47 -3.67 49.96 -13.14
C GLY A 47 -3.38 50.08 -14.64
N ARG A 48 -2.23 49.58 -15.09
CA ARG A 48 -2.08 49.21 -16.51
C ARG A 48 -2.78 47.88 -16.79
N PRO A 49 -3.64 47.77 -17.81
CA PRO A 49 -4.26 46.50 -18.17
C PRO A 49 -3.15 45.50 -18.57
N ALA A 50 -3.12 44.35 -17.89
CA ALA A 50 -2.20 43.27 -18.22
C ALA A 50 -2.30 42.94 -19.71
N THR A 51 -1.15 42.83 -20.38
CA THR A 51 -1.15 42.50 -21.80
C THR A 51 -1.79 41.13 -22.04
N GLN A 52 -2.39 40.90 -23.21
CA GLN A 52 -3.06 39.63 -23.53
C GLN A 52 -2.12 38.43 -23.34
N SER A 53 -0.84 38.58 -23.69
CA SER A 53 0.22 37.59 -23.48
C SER A 53 0.48 37.27 -22.01
N GLU A 54 0.37 38.25 -21.12
CA GLU A 54 0.56 38.08 -19.67
C GLU A 54 -0.63 37.34 -19.04
N THR A 55 -1.85 37.61 -19.53
CA THR A 55 -3.05 36.88 -19.13
C THR A 55 -2.97 35.40 -19.55
N VAL A 56 -2.55 35.11 -20.78
CA VAL A 56 -2.35 33.73 -21.27
C VAL A 56 -1.32 32.99 -20.44
N ARG A 57 -0.15 33.61 -20.17
CA ARG A 57 0.89 33.01 -19.32
C ARG A 57 0.39 32.67 -17.93
N ARG A 58 -0.41 33.55 -17.31
CA ARG A 58 -1.01 33.32 -15.99
C ARG A 58 -2.03 32.18 -15.99
N LEU A 59 -2.74 31.96 -17.10
CA LEU A 59 -3.71 30.87 -17.22
C LEU A 59 -3.03 29.51 -17.42
N VAL A 60 -1.95 29.43 -18.20
CA VAL A 60 -1.18 28.19 -18.46
C VAL A 60 -0.65 27.55 -17.17
N THR A 61 -0.28 28.34 -16.17
CA THR A 61 0.30 27.85 -14.90
C THR A 61 -0.72 27.30 -13.92
N ARG A 62 -2.02 27.45 -14.21
CA ARG A 62 -3.08 26.96 -13.32
C ARG A 62 -3.24 25.43 -13.39
N PRO A 63 -3.77 24.80 -12.33
CA PRO A 63 -4.09 23.36 -12.35
C PRO A 63 -5.11 23.01 -13.45
N ASP A 64 -6.04 23.92 -13.76
CA ASP A 64 -7.05 23.81 -14.81
C ASP A 64 -6.64 24.54 -16.11
N GLY A 65 -5.33 24.72 -16.33
CA GLY A 65 -4.79 25.63 -17.34
C GLY A 65 -5.33 25.40 -18.74
N LEU A 66 -5.51 24.16 -19.19
CA LEU A 66 -6.05 23.86 -20.51
C LEU A 66 -7.51 24.32 -20.66
N GLN A 67 -8.39 23.96 -19.71
CA GLN A 67 -9.79 24.39 -19.73
C GLN A 67 -9.91 25.91 -19.57
N ALA A 68 -9.07 26.51 -18.74
CA ALA A 68 -9.08 27.94 -18.48
C ALA A 68 -8.66 28.73 -19.73
N LEU A 69 -7.67 28.25 -20.48
CA LEU A 69 -7.25 28.82 -21.76
C LEU A 69 -8.32 28.67 -22.84
N LEU A 70 -8.95 27.49 -22.96
CA LEU A 70 -10.05 27.28 -23.91
C LEU A 70 -11.22 28.23 -23.59
N ARG A 71 -11.57 28.40 -22.31
CA ARG A 71 -12.64 29.30 -21.88
C ARG A 71 -12.30 30.77 -22.15
N TRP A 72 -11.06 31.16 -21.92
CA TRP A 72 -10.58 32.51 -22.24
C TRP A 72 -10.60 32.76 -23.74
N LEU A 73 -10.11 31.83 -24.56
CA LEU A 73 -10.10 32.00 -26.02
C LEU A 73 -11.53 32.08 -26.57
N ALA A 74 -12.44 31.25 -26.06
CA ALA A 74 -13.85 31.28 -26.41
C ALA A 74 -14.53 32.62 -26.06
N SER A 75 -14.18 33.23 -24.92
CA SER A 75 -14.74 34.53 -24.54
C SER A 75 -14.18 35.68 -25.38
N GLN A 76 -12.90 35.65 -25.77
CA GLN A 76 -12.32 36.66 -26.65
C GLN A 76 -12.93 36.64 -28.07
N ILE A 77 -13.31 35.46 -28.53
CA ILE A 77 -13.86 35.24 -29.87
C ILE A 77 -15.38 35.38 -29.88
N ASN A 78 -16.02 35.32 -28.70
CA ASN A 78 -17.46 35.22 -28.51
C ASN A 78 -18.04 34.04 -29.30
N GLY A 79 -17.50 32.85 -29.03
CA GLY A 79 -17.80 31.65 -29.81
C GLY A 79 -17.41 30.36 -29.09
N TYR A 80 -17.22 29.30 -29.87
CA TYR A 80 -16.86 27.98 -29.38
C TYR A 80 -15.43 27.65 -29.74
N VAL A 81 -14.72 26.95 -28.85
CA VAL A 81 -13.38 26.44 -29.07
C VAL A 81 -13.35 24.97 -28.67
N VAL A 82 -12.83 24.11 -29.54
CA VAL A 82 -12.57 22.70 -29.23
C VAL A 82 -11.16 22.31 -29.68
N LEU A 83 -10.49 21.57 -28.81
CA LEU A 83 -9.27 20.84 -29.13
C LEU A 83 -9.68 19.40 -29.46
N ALA A 84 -9.31 18.93 -30.64
CA ALA A 84 -9.64 17.62 -31.16
C ALA A 84 -8.39 16.84 -31.56
N ASP A 85 -8.48 15.52 -31.60
CA ASP A 85 -7.44 14.66 -32.14
C ASP A 85 -7.39 14.72 -33.69
N ALA A 86 -6.44 14.01 -34.29
CA ALA A 86 -6.29 13.94 -35.75
C ALA A 86 -7.49 13.30 -36.48
N LYS A 87 -8.36 12.57 -35.77
CA LYS A 87 -9.61 12.00 -36.31
C LYS A 87 -10.80 12.96 -36.19
N GLY A 88 -10.62 14.07 -35.48
CA GLY A 88 -11.68 15.04 -35.19
C GLY A 88 -12.52 14.70 -33.97
N GLU A 89 -12.09 13.74 -33.13
CA GLU A 89 -12.76 13.45 -31.87
C GLU A 89 -12.43 14.56 -30.84
N PRO A 90 -13.44 15.16 -30.20
CA PRO A 90 -13.23 16.27 -29.28
C PRO A 90 -12.54 15.79 -28.00
N LEU A 91 -11.33 16.29 -27.74
CA LEU A 91 -10.60 16.03 -26.50
C LEU A 91 -11.10 16.94 -25.38
N GLN A 92 -11.29 18.23 -25.69
CA GLN A 92 -11.76 19.22 -24.72
C GLN A 92 -12.38 20.45 -25.41
N ALA A 93 -13.47 20.98 -24.87
CA ALA A 93 -14.20 22.11 -25.46
C ALA A 93 -14.57 23.18 -24.43
N SER A 94 -14.72 24.42 -24.90
CA SER A 94 -15.33 25.50 -24.15
C SER A 94 -15.99 26.52 -25.09
N PRO A 95 -17.28 26.87 -24.89
CA PRO A 95 -18.31 26.11 -24.18
C PRO A 95 -18.49 24.69 -24.76
N ARG A 96 -19.49 23.93 -24.26
CA ARG A 96 -19.81 22.61 -24.83
C ARG A 96 -20.11 22.77 -26.32
N TRP A 97 -19.36 22.05 -27.16
CA TRP A 97 -19.43 22.20 -28.61
C TRP A 97 -20.75 21.66 -29.18
N PRO A 98 -21.44 22.40 -30.06
CA PRO A 98 -22.64 21.91 -30.76
C PRO A 98 -22.29 20.78 -31.73
N THR A 99 -22.94 19.62 -31.62
CA THR A 99 -22.61 18.40 -32.39
C THR A 99 -22.62 18.61 -33.91
N GLU A 100 -23.53 19.47 -34.40
CA GLU A 100 -23.72 19.76 -35.83
C GLU A 100 -22.49 20.46 -36.45
N LEU A 101 -21.89 21.41 -35.74
CA LEU A 101 -20.75 22.21 -36.25
C LEU A 101 -19.47 21.38 -36.44
N LEU A 102 -19.29 20.29 -35.68
CA LEU A 102 -18.15 19.39 -35.83
C LEU A 102 -18.28 18.53 -37.09
N ALA A 103 -19.51 18.16 -37.47
CA ALA A 103 -19.78 17.42 -38.70
C ALA A 103 -19.46 18.27 -39.92
N ASP A 104 -19.87 19.55 -39.91
CA ASP A 104 -19.60 20.50 -41.00
C ASP A 104 -18.09 20.78 -41.18
N ALA A 105 -17.33 20.77 -40.07
CA ALA A 105 -15.90 21.01 -40.08
C ALA A 105 -15.05 19.79 -40.46
N ARG A 106 -15.63 18.58 -40.61
CA ARG A 106 -14.88 17.32 -40.80
C ARG A 106 -13.87 17.35 -41.94
N GLU A 107 -14.27 17.87 -43.10
CA GLU A 107 -13.38 17.95 -44.26
C GLU A 107 -12.22 18.92 -44.01
N GLY A 108 -12.48 20.05 -43.33
CA GLY A 108 -11.46 20.99 -42.89
C GLY A 108 -10.47 20.35 -41.90
N ILE A 109 -10.99 19.63 -40.89
CA ILE A 109 -10.20 18.87 -39.92
C ILE A 109 -9.32 17.86 -40.62
N ARG A 110 -9.87 17.06 -41.54
CA ARG A 110 -9.13 16.05 -42.30
C ARG A 110 -8.00 16.67 -43.12
N ARG A 111 -8.26 17.77 -43.84
CA ARG A 111 -7.24 18.47 -44.63
C ARG A 111 -6.09 18.98 -43.76
N VAL A 112 -6.41 19.58 -42.60
CA VAL A 112 -5.41 20.08 -41.67
C VAL A 112 -4.64 18.94 -40.98
N ALA A 113 -5.32 17.89 -40.54
CA ALA A 113 -4.70 16.72 -39.90
C ALA A 113 -3.76 15.94 -40.83
N THR A 114 -4.08 15.87 -42.13
CA THR A 114 -3.22 15.24 -43.16
C THR A 114 -2.09 16.13 -43.67
N GLY A 115 -1.92 17.35 -43.14
CA GLY A 115 -0.92 18.31 -43.60
C GLY A 115 -1.18 18.91 -45.00
N LYS A 116 -2.33 18.63 -45.61
CA LYS A 116 -2.73 19.21 -46.92
C LYS A 116 -3.09 20.69 -46.84
N ALA A 117 -3.28 21.24 -45.63
CA ALA A 117 -3.50 22.65 -45.39
C ALA A 117 -3.01 23.05 -43.99
N ALA A 118 -2.43 24.24 -43.83
CA ALA A 118 -2.03 24.76 -42.52
C ALA A 118 -3.24 25.22 -41.68
N SER A 119 -4.32 25.65 -42.35
CA SER A 119 -5.61 25.97 -41.76
C SER A 119 -6.72 25.81 -42.80
N ALA A 120 -7.96 25.66 -42.34
CA ALA A 120 -9.15 25.64 -43.18
C ALA A 120 -10.24 26.51 -42.55
N THR A 121 -11.03 27.17 -43.40
CA THR A 121 -12.24 27.90 -42.96
C THR A 121 -13.44 27.26 -43.63
N VAL A 122 -14.48 27.02 -42.86
CA VAL A 122 -15.77 26.49 -43.33
C VAL A 122 -16.85 27.44 -42.86
N ASP A 123 -17.59 28.03 -43.79
CA ASP A 123 -18.78 28.80 -43.46
C ASP A 123 -19.98 27.86 -43.39
N THR A 124 -20.71 27.93 -42.28
CA THR A 124 -21.96 27.22 -42.04
C THR A 124 -23.12 28.23 -42.06
N ALA A 125 -24.36 27.75 -42.00
CA ALA A 125 -25.54 28.62 -42.02
C ALA A 125 -25.57 29.67 -40.89
N SER A 126 -24.89 29.41 -39.76
CA SER A 126 -24.92 30.27 -38.57
C SER A 126 -23.54 30.69 -38.02
N HIS A 127 -22.46 30.02 -38.44
CA HIS A 127 -21.12 30.24 -37.89
C HIS A 127 -20.04 30.13 -38.97
N THR A 128 -18.97 30.92 -38.84
CA THR A 128 -17.70 30.66 -39.51
C THR A 128 -16.86 29.78 -38.61
N VAL A 129 -16.41 28.63 -39.12
CA VAL A 129 -15.56 27.66 -38.41
C VAL A 129 -14.14 27.73 -38.94
N TRP A 130 -13.18 28.01 -38.07
CA TRP A 130 -11.76 28.01 -38.33
C TRP A 130 -11.13 26.74 -37.77
N VAL A 131 -10.36 26.04 -38.59
CA VAL A 131 -9.61 24.84 -38.24
C VAL A 131 -8.13 25.13 -38.45
N SER A 132 -7.30 24.91 -37.45
CA SER A 132 -5.84 24.97 -37.57
C SER A 132 -5.17 23.90 -36.73
N THR A 133 -3.89 23.65 -36.98
CA THR A 133 -3.09 22.84 -36.06
C THR A 133 -2.88 23.62 -34.76
N ALA A 134 -3.10 22.97 -33.60
CA ALA A 134 -2.69 23.53 -32.31
C ALA A 134 -1.18 23.36 -32.11
N GLY A 135 -0.62 22.28 -32.67
CA GLY A 135 0.79 21.92 -32.68
C GLY A 135 1.00 20.43 -32.91
N GLY A 136 2.27 20.00 -32.93
CA GLY A 136 2.70 18.60 -32.92
C GLY A 136 3.36 18.10 -34.21
N GLU A 137 4.39 17.26 -34.03
CA GLU A 137 4.63 16.08 -34.85
C GLU A 137 3.87 14.88 -34.23
N ASP A 138 3.45 13.98 -35.12
CA ASP A 138 2.55 12.81 -35.04
C ASP A 138 2.08 12.25 -33.66
N PRO A 139 0.76 12.16 -33.38
CA PRO A 139 -0.36 12.68 -34.16
C PRO A 139 -0.63 14.18 -33.91
N PRO A 140 -1.02 14.96 -34.94
CA PRO A 140 -1.28 16.39 -34.81
C PRO A 140 -2.56 16.68 -34.01
N LEU A 141 -2.52 17.74 -33.21
CA LEU A 141 -3.69 18.26 -32.51
C LEU A 141 -4.38 19.34 -33.34
N ILE A 142 -5.71 19.27 -33.40
CA ILE A 142 -6.52 20.16 -34.20
C ILE A 142 -7.27 21.13 -33.28
N LEU A 143 -7.09 22.43 -33.52
CA LEU A 143 -7.86 23.49 -32.89
C LEU A 143 -8.99 23.88 -33.84
N VAL A 144 -10.23 23.75 -33.38
CA VAL A 144 -11.41 24.18 -34.11
C VAL A 144 -12.10 25.30 -33.33
N VAL A 145 -12.38 26.39 -34.00
CA VAL A 145 -12.96 27.60 -33.43
C VAL A 145 -14.16 28.03 -34.26
N ALA A 146 -15.32 28.21 -33.65
CA ALA A 146 -16.52 28.67 -34.32
C ALA A 146 -16.97 30.04 -33.77
N SER A 147 -17.35 30.95 -34.65
CA SER A 147 -17.83 32.30 -34.31
C SER A 147 -19.00 32.67 -35.22
N GLY A 148 -20.03 33.33 -34.68
CA GLY A 148 -21.15 33.87 -35.48
C GLY A 148 -20.77 35.08 -36.35
N LYS A 149 -19.51 35.54 -36.26
CA LYS A 149 -18.93 36.60 -37.10
C LYS A 149 -17.66 36.09 -37.81
N PRO A 150 -17.36 36.57 -39.02
CA PRO A 150 -16.11 36.26 -39.72
C PRO A 150 -14.86 36.60 -38.91
N PHE A 151 -13.77 35.85 -39.11
CA PHE A 151 -12.52 36.05 -38.38
C PHE A 151 -11.65 37.18 -38.97
N SER A 152 -11.56 38.29 -38.23
CA SER A 152 -10.60 39.37 -38.52
C SER A 152 -9.15 38.89 -38.44
N SER A 153 -8.22 39.65 -39.03
CA SER A 153 -6.77 39.38 -38.93
C SER A 153 -6.28 39.32 -37.48
N GLN A 154 -6.79 40.21 -36.62
CA GLN A 154 -6.47 40.24 -35.19
C GLN A 154 -6.95 38.97 -34.46
N ARG A 155 -8.16 38.48 -34.77
CA ARG A 155 -8.68 37.23 -34.18
C ARG A 155 -7.88 36.01 -34.64
N ARG A 156 -7.48 35.96 -35.91
CA ARG A 156 -6.61 34.89 -36.45
C ARG A 156 -5.25 34.86 -35.77
N LYS A 157 -4.65 36.03 -35.52
CA LYS A 157 -3.40 36.14 -34.77
C LYS A 157 -3.55 35.63 -33.33
N LEU A 158 -4.63 36.01 -32.64
CA LEU A 158 -4.94 35.55 -31.29
C LEU A 158 -5.12 34.02 -31.23
N ILE A 159 -5.85 33.43 -32.18
CA ILE A 159 -6.03 31.98 -32.30
C ILE A 159 -4.66 31.32 -32.45
N SER A 160 -3.85 31.80 -33.39
CA SER A 160 -2.50 31.28 -33.67
C SER A 160 -1.58 31.32 -32.44
N GLU A 161 -1.56 32.44 -31.73
CA GLU A 161 -0.79 32.59 -30.49
C GLU A 161 -1.30 31.65 -29.38
N ALA A 162 -2.62 31.53 -29.22
CA ALA A 162 -3.22 30.64 -28.22
C ALA A 162 -2.99 29.15 -28.53
N SER A 163 -2.95 28.75 -29.81
CA SER A 163 -2.73 27.35 -30.21
C SER A 163 -1.46 26.76 -29.61
N GLY A 164 -0.33 27.49 -29.69
CA GLY A 164 0.94 27.01 -29.14
C GLY A 164 0.88 26.75 -27.62
N TYR A 165 0.22 27.65 -26.87
CA TYR A 165 0.03 27.47 -25.43
C TYR A 165 -0.95 26.34 -25.09
N LEU A 166 -2.02 26.17 -25.87
CA LEU A 166 -2.96 25.06 -25.72
C LEU A 166 -2.27 23.72 -25.98
N TRP A 167 -1.45 23.63 -27.04
CA TRP A 167 -0.68 22.43 -27.35
C TRP A 167 0.35 22.10 -26.26
N LEU A 168 1.16 23.07 -25.83
CA LEU A 168 2.14 22.88 -24.76
C LEU A 168 1.48 22.40 -23.47
N ARG A 169 0.35 23.02 -23.11
CA ARG A 169 -0.38 22.67 -21.89
C ARG A 169 -1.01 21.27 -21.98
N TRP A 170 -1.64 20.94 -23.10
CA TRP A 170 -2.16 19.59 -23.33
C TRP A 170 -1.04 18.55 -23.28
N ARG A 171 0.11 18.83 -23.89
CA ARG A 171 1.26 17.91 -23.91
C ARG A 171 1.80 17.67 -22.50
N LEU A 172 1.88 18.71 -21.68
CA LEU A 172 2.27 18.59 -20.28
C LEU A 172 1.27 17.75 -19.48
N GLU A 173 -0.05 17.96 -19.66
CA GLU A 173 -1.08 17.16 -19.01
C GLU A 173 -1.11 15.70 -19.51
N GLU A 174 -0.84 15.45 -20.80
CA GLU A 174 -0.72 14.11 -21.36
C GLU A 174 0.50 13.37 -20.80
N LEU A 175 1.66 14.03 -20.73
CA LEU A 175 2.86 13.47 -20.13
C LEU A 175 2.67 13.15 -18.65
N GLN A 176 1.97 14.01 -17.90
CA GLN A 176 1.60 13.74 -16.51
C GLN A 176 0.69 12.52 -16.41
N ARG A 177 -0.38 12.44 -17.22
CA ARG A 177 -1.29 11.29 -17.24
C ARG A 177 -0.59 10.00 -17.65
N HIS A 178 0.38 10.07 -18.56
CA HIS A 178 1.18 8.92 -18.95
C HIS A 178 2.13 8.48 -17.84
N SER A 179 2.82 9.43 -17.17
CA SER A 179 3.67 9.16 -16.01
C SER A 179 2.88 8.51 -14.88
N GLU A 180 1.70 9.05 -14.53
CA GLU A 180 0.81 8.49 -13.51
C GLU A 180 0.36 7.05 -13.85
N ARG A 181 0.11 6.75 -15.13
CA ARG A 181 -0.21 5.38 -15.58
C ARG A 181 0.97 4.43 -15.44
N ILE A 182 2.18 4.86 -15.77
CA ILE A 182 3.40 4.07 -15.60
C ILE A 182 3.66 3.83 -14.11
N GLU A 183 3.56 4.87 -13.27
CA GLU A 183 3.72 4.76 -11.82
C GLU A 183 2.72 3.77 -11.23
N LEU A 184 1.44 3.86 -11.61
CA LEU A 184 0.42 2.91 -11.16
C LEU A 184 0.72 1.47 -11.60
N ALA A 185 1.14 1.29 -12.85
CA ALA A 185 1.52 -0.04 -13.36
C ALA A 185 2.73 -0.60 -12.62
N ASN A 186 3.72 0.24 -12.29
CA ASN A 186 4.90 -0.15 -11.53
C ASN A 186 4.54 -0.51 -10.09
N GLU A 187 3.68 0.28 -9.44
CA GLU A 187 3.16 -0.01 -8.10
C GLU A 187 2.43 -1.36 -8.07
N GLN A 188 1.55 -1.62 -9.03
CA GLN A 188 0.84 -2.90 -9.15
C GLN A 188 1.78 -4.07 -9.40
N SER A 189 2.84 -3.87 -10.19
CA SER A 189 3.84 -4.90 -10.48
C SER A 189 4.71 -5.21 -9.26
N HIS A 190 5.13 -4.19 -8.49
CA HIS A 190 5.82 -4.40 -7.22
C HIS A 190 4.94 -5.08 -6.17
N GLU A 191 3.65 -4.71 -6.10
CA GLU A 191 2.71 -5.39 -5.22
C GLU A 191 2.57 -6.87 -5.60
N ALA A 192 2.45 -7.20 -6.89
CA ALA A 192 2.38 -8.58 -7.36
C ALA A 192 3.65 -9.37 -7.01
N ALA A 193 4.83 -8.78 -7.19
CA ALA A 193 6.09 -9.40 -6.77
C ALA A 193 6.17 -9.63 -5.26
N LEU A 194 5.71 -8.69 -4.43
CA LEU A 194 5.64 -8.87 -2.98
C LEU A 194 4.74 -10.06 -2.62
N GLN A 195 3.60 -10.20 -3.29
CA GLN A 195 2.69 -11.31 -3.04
C GLN A 195 3.31 -12.67 -3.39
N LEU A 196 4.04 -12.76 -4.50
CA LEU A 196 4.79 -13.96 -4.85
C LEU A 196 5.79 -14.32 -3.75
N LEU A 197 6.52 -13.32 -3.22
CA LEU A 197 7.44 -13.55 -2.10
C LEU A 197 6.72 -14.02 -0.83
N LEU A 198 5.58 -13.42 -0.49
CA LEU A 198 4.80 -13.78 0.70
C LEU A 198 4.14 -15.17 0.62
N VAL A 199 3.97 -15.72 -0.58
CA VAL A 199 3.48 -17.09 -0.81
C VAL A 199 4.66 -18.07 -0.98
N GLY A 200 5.91 -17.59 -0.92
CA GLY A 200 7.12 -18.40 -1.00
C GLY A 200 7.66 -18.64 -2.42
N ASP A 201 7.01 -18.11 -3.46
CA ASP A 201 7.49 -18.19 -4.86
C ASP A 201 8.56 -17.14 -5.16
N SER A 202 9.72 -17.31 -4.53
CA SER A 202 10.88 -16.43 -4.70
C SER A 202 11.42 -16.41 -6.14
N ALA A 203 11.25 -17.49 -6.90
CA ALA A 203 11.70 -17.60 -8.28
C ALA A 203 10.84 -16.75 -9.23
N ALA A 204 9.51 -16.82 -9.12
CA ALA A 204 8.63 -15.97 -9.90
C ALA A 204 8.77 -14.49 -9.51
N ALA A 205 8.88 -14.20 -8.21
CA ALA A 205 9.13 -12.85 -7.74
C ALA A 205 10.39 -12.24 -8.37
N ARG A 206 11.50 -12.99 -8.38
CA ARG A 206 12.76 -12.55 -8.98
C ARG A 206 12.65 -12.28 -10.47
N ARG A 207 11.92 -13.12 -11.23
CA ARG A 207 11.67 -12.89 -12.67
C ARG A 207 10.90 -11.59 -12.90
N VAL A 208 9.84 -11.35 -12.11
CA VAL A 208 9.04 -10.12 -12.22
C VAL A 208 9.88 -8.89 -11.89
N THR A 209 10.63 -8.89 -10.78
CA THR A 209 11.46 -7.72 -10.41
C THR A 209 12.59 -7.47 -11.40
N GLN A 210 13.19 -8.52 -11.96
CA GLN A 210 14.21 -8.38 -13.01
C GLN A 210 13.64 -7.73 -14.27
N ALA A 211 12.42 -8.09 -14.67
CA ALA A 211 11.74 -7.44 -15.80
C ALA A 211 11.46 -5.95 -15.55
N LEU A 212 11.34 -5.53 -14.28
CA LEU A 212 11.20 -4.14 -13.85
C LEU A 212 12.56 -3.43 -13.65
N GLY A 213 13.68 -4.10 -13.94
CA GLY A 213 15.03 -3.55 -13.76
C GLY A 213 15.49 -3.48 -12.30
N SER A 214 14.81 -4.17 -11.38
CA SER A 214 15.14 -4.22 -9.96
C SER A 214 15.82 -5.54 -9.58
N PHE A 215 16.78 -5.47 -8.66
CA PHE A 215 17.52 -6.63 -8.18
C PHE A 215 17.00 -7.11 -6.81
N LEU A 216 16.66 -8.40 -6.71
CA LEU A 216 16.35 -9.07 -5.44
C LEU A 216 17.49 -10.01 -5.05
N PRO A 217 18.28 -9.68 -4.02
CA PRO A 217 19.36 -10.54 -3.56
C PRO A 217 18.81 -11.84 -2.96
N GLU A 218 19.63 -12.89 -2.96
CA GLU A 218 19.24 -14.19 -2.38
C GLU A 218 19.16 -14.16 -0.86
N VAL A 219 20.05 -13.39 -0.23
CA VAL A 219 19.98 -13.04 1.19
C VAL A 219 19.63 -11.57 1.28
N THR A 220 18.59 -11.25 2.03
CA THR A 220 18.07 -9.89 2.17
C THR A 220 17.71 -9.59 3.61
N ARG A 221 17.91 -8.34 4.04
CA ARG A 221 17.31 -7.80 5.25
C ARG A 221 16.07 -6.99 4.87
N VAL A 222 15.01 -7.14 5.65
CA VAL A 222 13.76 -6.38 5.48
C VAL A 222 13.82 -5.16 6.38
N CYS A 223 13.54 -3.98 5.83
CA CYS A 223 13.36 -2.75 6.61
C CYS A 223 11.94 -2.22 6.38
N ILE A 224 11.28 -1.77 7.45
CA ILE A 224 9.97 -1.12 7.35
C ILE A 224 10.11 0.31 7.84
N ILE A 225 9.74 1.25 6.98
CA ILE A 225 9.60 2.67 7.33
C ILE A 225 8.11 2.93 7.56
N GLU A 226 7.75 3.40 8.76
CA GLU A 226 6.45 4.01 8.98
C GLU A 226 6.57 5.52 8.85
N CYS A 227 5.83 6.10 7.90
CA CYS A 227 5.74 7.54 7.73
C CYS A 227 4.31 7.99 7.35
N PRO A 228 3.95 9.26 7.61
CA PRO A 228 2.69 9.83 7.14
C PRO A 228 2.54 9.71 5.63
N PRO A 229 1.33 9.48 5.08
CA PRO A 229 1.13 9.28 3.64
C PRO A 229 1.69 10.39 2.75
N ARG A 230 1.73 11.63 3.26
CA ARG A 230 2.27 12.82 2.56
C ARG A 230 3.79 12.78 2.37
N LEU A 231 4.52 12.04 3.20
CA LEU A 231 5.98 11.98 3.19
C LEU A 231 6.51 10.72 2.49
N ARG A 232 5.64 9.81 2.05
CA ARG A 232 6.06 8.52 1.47
C ARG A 232 6.88 8.70 0.20
N ASP A 233 6.44 9.55 -0.72
CA ASP A 233 7.14 9.76 -1.99
C ASP A 233 8.50 10.41 -1.79
N GLU A 234 8.65 11.25 -0.76
CA GLU A 234 9.94 11.83 -0.38
C GLU A 234 10.87 10.80 0.25
N CYS A 235 10.36 9.98 1.18
CA CYS A 235 11.15 8.90 1.81
C CYS A 235 11.60 7.88 0.76
N LEU A 236 10.71 7.54 -0.19
CA LEU A 236 10.99 6.63 -1.30
C LEU A 236 12.12 7.18 -2.18
N LYS A 237 12.05 8.45 -2.58
CA LYS A 237 13.11 9.10 -3.36
C LYS A 237 14.45 9.15 -2.63
N GLU A 238 14.46 9.45 -1.34
CA GLU A 238 15.69 9.51 -0.53
C GLU A 238 16.34 8.13 -0.41
N CYS A 239 15.56 7.08 -0.20
CA CYS A 239 16.06 5.70 -0.20
C CYS A 239 16.57 5.27 -1.60
N GLU A 240 15.84 5.59 -2.67
CA GLU A 240 16.28 5.29 -4.05
C GLU A 240 17.61 5.99 -4.38
N GLN A 241 17.74 7.28 -4.03
CA GLN A 241 18.94 8.08 -4.24
C GLN A 241 20.14 7.56 -3.44
N ALA A 242 19.95 7.15 -2.19
CA ALA A 242 21.06 6.67 -1.38
C ALA A 242 21.65 5.34 -1.89
N ILE A 243 20.88 4.53 -2.61
CA ILE A 243 21.20 3.11 -2.80
C ILE A 243 21.34 2.69 -4.27
N HIS A 244 20.98 3.57 -5.22
CA HIS A 244 21.28 3.44 -6.66
C HIS A 244 20.85 2.09 -7.25
N GLY A 245 19.59 1.69 -7.04
CA GLY A 245 19.03 0.46 -7.62
C GLY A 245 19.47 -0.86 -6.95
N ARG A 246 20.22 -0.79 -5.83
CA ARG A 246 20.66 -1.98 -5.07
C ARG A 246 19.65 -2.47 -4.03
N VAL A 247 18.51 -1.79 -3.91
CA VAL A 247 17.39 -2.17 -3.05
C VAL A 247 16.11 -2.25 -3.85
N TRP A 248 15.22 -3.11 -3.39
CA TRP A 248 13.87 -3.16 -3.91
C TRP A 248 12.91 -2.52 -2.90
N LEU A 249 12.09 -1.58 -3.36
CA LEU A 249 11.19 -0.79 -2.52
C LEU A 249 9.74 -0.99 -2.95
N VAL A 250 8.89 -1.31 -1.98
CA VAL A 250 7.46 -1.54 -2.21
C VAL A 250 6.60 -0.88 -1.13
N ARG A 251 5.48 -0.29 -1.56
CA ARG A 251 4.46 0.21 -0.62
C ARG A 251 3.74 -0.99 -0.01
N CYS A 252 3.54 -1.00 1.30
CA CYS A 252 2.82 -2.11 1.93
C CYS A 252 1.35 -2.11 1.49
N PRO A 253 0.83 -3.21 0.92
CA PRO A 253 -0.57 -3.30 0.50
C PRO A 253 -1.53 -3.34 1.68
N VAL A 254 -1.06 -3.71 2.87
CA VAL A 254 -1.88 -3.83 4.10
C VAL A 254 -1.89 -2.52 4.88
N TYR A 255 -0.72 -1.92 5.12
CA TYR A 255 -0.54 -0.73 5.96
C TYR A 255 -0.20 0.50 5.12
N THR A 256 -1.11 1.47 5.04
CA THR A 256 -0.97 2.65 4.15
C THR A 256 0.18 3.58 4.53
N ARG A 257 0.70 3.47 5.76
CA ARG A 257 1.83 4.25 6.29
C ARG A 257 3.18 3.54 6.14
N HIS A 258 3.20 2.29 5.66
CA HIS A 258 4.43 1.48 5.63
C HIS A 258 5.03 1.43 4.22
N LEU A 259 6.34 1.65 4.17
CA LEU A 259 7.20 1.31 3.04
C LEU A 259 8.06 0.12 3.46
N ILE A 260 8.15 -0.89 2.61
CA ILE A 260 8.97 -2.09 2.82
C ILE A 260 10.16 -1.98 1.88
N ILE A 261 11.35 -2.18 2.42
CA ILE A 261 12.61 -2.17 1.69
C ILE A 261 13.25 -3.54 1.86
N LEU A 262 13.60 -4.16 0.73
CA LEU A 262 14.42 -5.36 0.69
C LEU A 262 15.82 -4.97 0.26
N ALA A 263 16.77 -5.16 1.18
CA ALA A 263 18.15 -4.74 1.00
C ALA A 263 19.12 -5.91 1.15
N PRO A 264 20.30 -5.87 0.51
CA PRO A 264 21.35 -6.83 0.82
C PRO A 264 21.75 -6.74 2.30
N PRO A 265 22.33 -7.81 2.87
CA PRO A 265 22.85 -7.78 4.22
C PRO A 265 23.95 -6.71 4.34
N LYS A 266 24.04 -6.12 5.54
CA LYS A 266 25.11 -5.19 5.89
C LYS A 266 26.45 -5.91 5.80
N ARG A 267 27.44 -5.28 5.18
CA ARG A 267 28.84 -5.75 5.22
C ARG A 267 29.45 -5.31 6.55
N GLU A 268 30.14 -6.23 7.25
CA GLU A 268 30.61 -6.03 8.63
C GLU A 268 31.57 -4.83 8.78
N ASP A 269 32.29 -4.44 7.72
CA ASP A 269 33.35 -3.43 7.76
C ASP A 269 33.04 -2.11 7.03
N ALA A 270 31.80 -1.87 6.59
CA ALA A 270 31.44 -0.66 5.84
C ALA A 270 30.23 0.07 6.44
N SER A 271 30.28 1.41 6.41
CA SER A 271 29.06 2.20 6.61
C SER A 271 28.05 1.83 5.53
N ASP A 272 26.84 1.48 5.95
CA ASP A 272 25.79 1.07 5.03
C ASP A 272 25.01 2.33 4.59
N PRO A 273 25.04 2.71 3.30
CA PRO A 273 24.31 3.88 2.80
C PRO A 273 22.82 3.83 3.11
N LEU A 274 22.23 2.63 3.24
CA LEU A 274 20.84 2.47 3.64
C LEU A 274 20.65 2.83 5.12
N ASP A 275 21.54 2.40 6.02
CA ASP A 275 21.43 2.74 7.45
C ASP A 275 21.55 4.25 7.66
N GLU A 276 22.48 4.90 6.93
CA GLU A 276 22.65 6.36 6.95
C GLU A 276 21.40 7.08 6.44
N ALA A 277 20.82 6.64 5.32
CA ALA A 277 19.60 7.21 4.77
C ALA A 277 18.39 7.01 5.70
N LEU A 278 18.25 5.83 6.30
CA LEU A 278 17.21 5.54 7.29
C LEU A 278 17.37 6.42 8.54
N GLY A 279 18.60 6.58 9.03
CA GLY A 279 18.94 7.49 10.11
C GLY A 279 18.59 8.95 9.79
N ALA A 280 18.93 9.43 8.59
CA ALA A 280 18.61 10.77 8.12
C ALA A 280 17.09 11.00 8.01
N ILE A 281 16.33 10.01 7.50
CA ILE A 281 14.88 10.08 7.42
C ILE A 281 14.28 10.28 8.81
N VAL A 282 14.74 9.51 9.78
CA VAL A 282 14.24 9.59 11.16
C VAL A 282 14.67 10.91 11.81
N ALA A 283 15.93 11.31 11.68
CA ALA A 283 16.46 12.55 12.27
C ALA A 283 15.73 13.80 11.77
N ASN A 284 15.53 13.90 10.45
CA ASN A 284 14.97 15.09 9.80
C ASN A 284 13.44 15.17 9.87
N ARG A 285 12.75 14.05 10.11
CA ARG A 285 11.28 13.98 10.02
C ARG A 285 10.65 13.45 11.29
N ARG A 286 9.82 14.28 11.92
CA ARG A 286 8.99 13.87 13.06
C ARG A 286 7.94 12.85 12.59
N ASN A 287 7.62 11.89 13.44
CA ASN A 287 6.65 10.81 13.17
C ASN A 287 7.06 9.83 12.05
N CYS A 288 8.35 9.76 11.74
CA CYS A 288 8.94 8.65 10.98
C CYS A 288 9.60 7.68 11.94
N TYR A 289 9.38 6.38 11.72
CA TYR A 289 9.93 5.29 12.52
C TYR A 289 10.46 4.20 11.61
N VAL A 290 11.54 3.53 12.02
CA VAL A 290 12.19 2.50 11.21
C VAL A 290 12.41 1.24 12.03
N GLY A 291 11.98 0.10 11.50
CA GLY A 291 12.28 -1.22 12.03
C GLY A 291 13.08 -2.04 11.03
N ILE A 292 14.15 -2.67 11.48
CA ILE A 292 15.05 -3.48 10.65
C ILE A 292 15.04 -4.93 11.13
N GLY A 293 14.77 -5.88 10.25
CA GLY A 293 14.89 -7.32 10.49
C GLY A 293 16.31 -7.83 10.28
N GLN A 294 16.58 -9.09 10.62
CA GLN A 294 17.85 -9.72 10.27
C GLN A 294 17.94 -10.06 8.78
N ALA A 295 19.15 -10.39 8.35
CA ALA A 295 19.37 -10.97 7.03
C ALA A 295 18.76 -12.39 6.99
N VAL A 296 17.86 -12.61 6.05
CA VAL A 296 17.16 -13.88 5.80
C VAL A 296 17.32 -14.28 4.34
N HIS A 297 17.18 -15.57 4.02
CA HIS A 297 17.05 -15.96 2.62
C HIS A 297 15.74 -15.41 2.06
N LEU A 298 15.71 -15.14 0.75
CA LEU A 298 14.55 -14.56 0.08
C LEU A 298 13.29 -15.45 0.18
N ARG A 299 13.47 -16.77 0.32
CA ARG A 299 12.37 -17.73 0.58
C ARG A 299 11.76 -17.58 1.98
N ASP A 300 12.52 -17.02 2.93
CA ASP A 300 12.15 -16.84 4.33
C ASP A 300 11.78 -15.36 4.61
N ILE A 301 11.33 -14.62 3.58
CA ILE A 301 11.05 -13.19 3.68
C ILE A 301 9.95 -12.86 4.70
N GLU A 302 9.02 -13.80 4.91
CA GLU A 302 7.92 -13.65 5.87
C GLU A 302 8.50 -13.45 7.27
N THR A 303 9.46 -14.30 7.66
CA THR A 303 10.23 -14.16 8.90
C THR A 303 10.93 -12.80 8.97
N GLY A 304 11.60 -12.38 7.88
CA GLY A 304 12.26 -11.07 7.84
C GLY A 304 11.29 -9.90 8.01
N TYR A 305 10.10 -9.99 7.42
CA TYR A 305 9.04 -8.98 7.55
C TYR A 305 8.49 -8.91 8.97
N GLU A 306 8.19 -10.05 9.60
CA GLU A 306 7.77 -10.12 11.01
C GLU A 306 8.81 -9.47 11.93
N GLN A 307 10.08 -9.82 11.77
CA GLN A 307 11.19 -9.24 12.53
C GLN A 307 11.26 -7.72 12.38
N ALA A 308 11.18 -7.21 11.15
CA ALA A 308 11.19 -5.77 10.89
C ALA A 308 9.96 -5.06 11.48
N PHE A 309 8.80 -5.71 11.48
CA PHE A 309 7.58 -5.17 12.09
C PHE A 309 7.68 -5.11 13.62
N HIS A 310 8.33 -6.08 14.25
CA HIS A 310 8.66 -6.05 15.67
C HIS A 310 9.63 -4.92 16.02
N ALA A 311 10.72 -4.81 15.28
CA ALA A 311 11.66 -3.72 15.44
C ALA A 311 10.97 -2.35 15.26
N LEU A 312 10.02 -2.24 14.32
CA LEU A 312 9.26 -1.01 14.14
C LEU A 312 8.42 -0.66 15.38
N ALA A 313 7.90 -1.65 16.10
CA ALA A 313 7.18 -1.41 17.35
C ALA A 313 8.10 -0.89 18.47
N VAL A 314 9.32 -1.43 18.59
CA VAL A 314 10.37 -0.90 19.47
C VAL A 314 10.66 0.56 19.09
N ALA A 315 10.90 0.81 17.81
CA ALA A 315 11.23 2.12 17.28
C ALA A 315 10.16 3.18 17.56
N ARG A 316 8.86 2.83 17.55
CA ARG A 316 7.78 3.78 17.90
C ARG A 316 7.91 4.35 19.31
N ASN A 317 8.50 3.59 20.22
CA ASN A 317 8.61 3.91 21.63
C ASN A 317 10.03 4.35 22.03
N SER A 318 11.03 4.19 21.15
CA SER A 318 12.39 4.64 21.41
C SER A 318 12.59 6.11 21.04
N ALA A 319 13.47 6.80 21.77
CA ALA A 319 13.86 8.17 21.43
C ALA A 319 14.58 8.25 20.07
N GLU A 320 15.33 7.19 19.75
CA GLU A 320 16.05 7.02 18.48
C GLU A 320 15.12 6.85 17.29
N ARG A 321 13.86 6.40 17.51
CA ARG A 321 12.85 6.16 16.47
C ARG A 321 13.31 5.19 15.36
N HIS A 322 14.31 4.41 15.69
CA HIS A 322 14.97 3.41 14.88
C HIS A 322 15.27 2.22 15.78
N ALA A 323 15.10 1.00 15.27
CA ALA A 323 15.47 -0.21 16.00
C ALA A 323 15.79 -1.36 15.03
N THR A 324 16.64 -2.26 15.49
CA THR A 324 17.00 -3.50 14.80
C THR A 324 16.52 -4.69 15.62
N PHE A 325 15.96 -5.67 14.93
CA PHE A 325 15.46 -6.88 15.53
C PHE A 325 16.58 -7.71 16.18
N SER A 326 16.31 -8.21 17.38
CA SER A 326 17.22 -9.07 18.16
C SER A 326 16.56 -10.44 18.41
N PRO A 327 17.15 -11.56 17.95
CA PRO A 327 16.61 -12.91 18.16
C PRO A 327 16.67 -13.38 19.61
N ARG A 328 17.54 -12.76 20.43
CA ARG A 328 17.75 -13.14 21.84
C ARG A 328 16.49 -13.00 22.70
N ASP A 329 15.50 -12.31 22.16
CA ASP A 329 14.26 -11.95 22.82
C ASP A 329 13.06 -12.83 22.46
N GLU A 330 13.21 -13.77 21.51
CA GLU A 330 12.14 -14.62 20.99
C GLU A 330 12.06 -16.01 21.62
N LEU A 331 10.84 -16.41 22.01
CA LEU A 331 10.56 -17.70 22.62
C LEU A 331 10.95 -18.88 21.72
N ALA A 332 10.63 -18.80 20.42
CA ALA A 332 10.95 -19.87 19.48
C ALA A 332 12.47 -20.09 19.36
N SER A 333 13.27 -19.01 19.37
CA SER A 333 14.74 -19.11 19.33
C SER A 333 15.34 -19.65 20.63
N LEU A 334 14.69 -19.38 21.78
CA LEU A 334 15.07 -19.94 23.08
C LEU A 334 14.80 -21.44 23.16
N ILE A 335 13.64 -21.90 22.67
CA ILE A 335 13.30 -23.32 22.60
C ILE A 335 14.24 -24.04 21.62
N GLY A 336 14.52 -23.42 20.46
CA GLY A 336 15.44 -23.97 19.47
C GLY A 336 14.89 -25.21 18.75
N PRO A 337 15.77 -25.99 18.08
CA PRO A 337 15.36 -27.03 17.13
C PRO A 337 14.58 -28.18 17.78
N VAL A 338 14.77 -28.45 19.07
CA VAL A 338 14.02 -29.51 19.80
C VAL A 338 12.51 -29.31 19.75
N GLY A 339 12.04 -28.06 19.64
CA GLY A 339 10.61 -27.75 19.54
C GLY A 339 9.99 -28.09 18.19
N ARG A 340 10.79 -28.33 17.13
CA ARG A 340 10.28 -28.60 15.78
C ARG A 340 9.45 -29.87 15.69
N ARG A 341 9.83 -30.93 16.41
CA ARG A 341 9.09 -32.19 16.40
C ARG A 341 7.68 -32.01 16.96
N TRP A 342 7.57 -31.35 18.11
CA TRP A 342 6.28 -30.98 18.70
C TRP A 342 5.47 -30.11 17.73
N ALA A 343 6.11 -29.08 17.16
CA ALA A 343 5.46 -28.17 16.23
C ALA A 343 4.94 -28.88 14.96
N ALA A 344 5.74 -29.80 14.40
CA ALA A 344 5.36 -30.62 13.27
C ALA A 344 4.15 -31.49 13.63
N GLY A 345 4.20 -32.20 14.76
CA GLY A 345 3.08 -33.00 15.26
C GLY A 345 1.80 -32.17 15.46
N ARG A 346 1.92 -30.95 16.00
CA ARG A 346 0.78 -30.06 16.26
C ARG A 346 0.06 -29.61 14.98
N ILE A 347 0.80 -29.40 13.89
CA ILE A 347 0.29 -28.91 12.59
C ILE A 347 0.08 -30.08 11.60
N GLN A 348 0.54 -31.29 11.91
CA GLN A 348 0.50 -32.47 11.03
C GLN A 348 -0.87 -32.74 10.39
N PRO A 349 -2.02 -32.65 11.11
CA PRO A 349 -3.32 -32.86 10.48
C PRO A 349 -3.64 -31.91 9.32
N LEU A 350 -3.11 -30.67 9.38
CA LEU A 350 -3.21 -29.71 8.29
C LEU A 350 -2.35 -30.11 7.09
N LEU A 351 -1.15 -30.65 7.34
CA LEU A 351 -0.21 -31.10 6.30
C LEU A 351 -0.72 -32.34 5.55
N ASP A 352 -1.42 -33.22 6.27
CA ASP A 352 -1.96 -34.46 5.73
C ASP A 352 -3.30 -34.28 5.01
N HIS A 353 -3.91 -33.09 5.10
CA HIS A 353 -5.17 -32.78 4.43
C HIS A 353 -5.10 -33.08 2.93
N ARG A 354 -6.16 -33.66 2.38
CA ARG A 354 -6.31 -33.85 0.93
C ARG A 354 -7.68 -33.35 0.50
N PRO A 355 -7.76 -32.48 -0.52
CA PRO A 355 -9.03 -31.95 -0.99
C PRO A 355 -9.90 -33.09 -1.52
N ARG A 356 -11.18 -33.10 -1.14
CA ARG A 356 -12.15 -34.13 -1.60
C ARG A 356 -12.63 -33.86 -3.02
N ARG A 357 -12.67 -32.59 -3.42
CA ARG A 357 -13.06 -32.12 -4.76
C ARG A 357 -11.98 -31.20 -5.30
N ALA A 358 -11.86 -31.10 -6.62
CA ALA A 358 -10.89 -30.21 -7.28
C ALA A 358 -11.06 -28.70 -6.94
N GLN A 359 -12.24 -28.32 -6.45
CA GLN A 359 -12.60 -26.95 -6.06
C GLN A 359 -12.42 -26.69 -4.55
N ASP A 360 -12.13 -27.72 -3.76
CA ASP A 360 -11.85 -27.56 -2.33
C ASP A 360 -10.39 -27.09 -2.15
N PRO A 361 -10.10 -26.30 -1.10
CA PRO A 361 -8.74 -25.83 -0.87
C PRO A 361 -7.80 -26.99 -0.55
N ASP A 362 -6.64 -26.98 -1.20
CA ASP A 362 -5.57 -27.94 -0.95
C ASP A 362 -4.72 -27.56 0.28
N THR A 363 -3.77 -28.41 0.64
CA THR A 363 -2.86 -28.18 1.78
C THR A 363 -2.10 -26.86 1.65
N ALA A 364 -1.58 -26.55 0.46
CA ALA A 364 -0.77 -25.36 0.23
C ALA A 364 -1.62 -24.10 0.45
N GLU A 365 -2.83 -24.06 -0.11
CA GLU A 365 -3.76 -22.96 0.10
C GLU A 365 -4.13 -22.77 1.57
N LEU A 366 -4.35 -23.85 2.31
CA LEU A 366 -4.68 -23.79 3.74
C LEU A 366 -3.48 -23.34 4.57
N GLN A 367 -2.27 -23.82 4.29
CA GLN A 367 -1.04 -23.37 4.96
C GLN A 367 -0.79 -21.87 4.74
N THR A 368 -0.88 -21.40 3.49
CA THR A 368 -0.74 -19.97 3.17
C THR A 368 -1.82 -19.15 3.88
N THR A 369 -3.05 -19.65 3.91
CA THR A 369 -4.16 -18.98 4.61
C THR A 369 -3.91 -18.92 6.12
N PHE A 370 -3.43 -20.01 6.70
CA PHE A 370 -3.14 -20.14 8.13
C PHE A 370 -2.00 -19.21 8.56
N ALA A 371 -0.86 -19.25 7.87
CA ALA A 371 0.29 -18.37 8.13
C ALA A 371 -0.11 -16.89 8.01
N SER A 372 -0.78 -16.53 6.91
CA SER A 372 -1.29 -15.17 6.71
C SER A 372 -2.26 -14.74 7.82
N TRP A 373 -3.15 -15.63 8.27
CA TRP A 373 -4.06 -15.30 9.34
C TRP A 373 -3.37 -15.15 10.71
N LEU A 374 -2.41 -16.01 11.04
CA LEU A 374 -1.62 -15.87 12.28
C LEU A 374 -0.87 -14.54 12.30
N ASN A 375 -0.32 -14.10 11.16
CA ASN A 375 0.50 -12.90 11.06
C ASN A 375 -0.29 -11.60 10.90
N PHE A 376 -1.45 -11.64 10.23
CA PHE A 376 -2.20 -10.46 9.85
C PHE A 376 -3.64 -10.42 10.39
N SER A 377 -4.13 -11.50 11.00
CA SER A 377 -5.47 -11.65 11.59
C SER A 377 -6.59 -11.12 10.68
N THR A 378 -7.33 -10.10 11.12
CA THR A 378 -8.43 -9.48 10.36
C THR A 378 -7.99 -8.85 9.04
N ARG A 379 -6.69 -8.66 8.82
CA ARG A 379 -6.10 -8.09 7.61
C ARG A 379 -5.66 -9.14 6.58
N ALA A 380 -5.67 -10.42 6.94
CA ALA A 380 -5.33 -11.53 6.04
C ALA A 380 -6.11 -11.54 4.71
N PRO A 381 -7.44 -11.25 4.64
CA PRO A 381 -8.15 -11.24 3.35
C PRO A 381 -7.55 -10.26 2.34
N ARG A 382 -7.05 -9.12 2.82
CA ARG A 382 -6.45 -8.09 1.97
C ARG A 382 -5.10 -8.53 1.42
N GLN A 383 -4.29 -9.21 2.24
CA GLN A 383 -3.01 -9.77 1.80
C GLN A 383 -3.22 -10.90 0.78
N LEU A 384 -4.11 -11.84 1.10
CA LEU A 384 -4.42 -13.02 0.29
C LEU A 384 -5.26 -12.69 -0.96
N LYS A 385 -5.80 -11.47 -1.08
CA LYS A 385 -6.74 -11.05 -2.14
C LYS A 385 -7.96 -11.98 -2.25
N ILE A 386 -8.42 -12.52 -1.12
CA ILE A 386 -9.63 -13.36 -1.04
C ILE A 386 -10.77 -12.63 -0.35
N HIS A 387 -12.00 -13.07 -0.61
CA HIS A 387 -13.15 -12.55 0.10
C HIS A 387 -13.15 -13.01 1.57
N ARG A 388 -13.67 -12.18 2.48
CA ARG A 388 -13.76 -12.50 3.92
C ARG A 388 -14.48 -13.82 4.21
N ASN A 389 -15.47 -14.19 3.39
CA ASN A 389 -16.20 -15.45 3.54
C ASN A 389 -15.33 -16.66 3.16
N THR A 390 -14.47 -16.52 2.14
CA THR A 390 -13.52 -17.56 1.76
C THR A 390 -12.51 -17.79 2.87
N LEU A 391 -11.99 -16.70 3.47
CA LEU A 391 -11.14 -16.81 4.66
C LEU A 391 -11.86 -17.54 5.79
N ALA A 392 -13.08 -17.11 6.14
CA ALA A 392 -13.86 -17.75 7.22
C ALA A 392 -14.11 -19.25 6.96
N GLY A 393 -14.41 -19.62 5.71
CA GLY A 393 -14.57 -21.03 5.33
C GLY A 393 -13.28 -21.85 5.49
N ARG A 394 -12.15 -21.30 5.03
CA ARG A 394 -10.83 -21.96 5.19
C ARG A 394 -10.42 -22.06 6.66
N LEU A 395 -10.65 -21.04 7.47
CA LEU A 395 -10.33 -21.06 8.90
C LEU A 395 -11.16 -22.08 9.68
N ARG A 396 -12.45 -22.26 9.33
CA ARG A 396 -13.27 -23.34 9.93
C ARG A 396 -12.71 -24.72 9.58
N LEU A 397 -12.34 -24.94 8.32
CA LEU A 397 -11.71 -26.19 7.92
C LEU A 397 -10.37 -26.43 8.64
N ILE A 398 -9.55 -25.38 8.83
CA ILE A 398 -8.30 -25.47 9.60
C ILE A 398 -8.58 -25.81 11.07
N ALA A 399 -9.57 -25.15 11.69
CA ALA A 399 -10.01 -25.43 13.06
C ALA A 399 -10.48 -26.89 13.22
N ASP A 400 -11.29 -27.38 12.28
CA ASP A 400 -11.76 -28.77 12.26
C ASP A 400 -10.62 -29.77 12.09
N LEU A 401 -9.65 -29.48 11.21
CA LEU A 401 -8.48 -30.35 10.99
C LEU A 401 -7.55 -30.40 12.20
N LEU A 402 -7.35 -29.26 12.86
CA LEU A 402 -6.44 -29.13 14.01
C LEU A 402 -7.12 -29.41 15.36
N ASP A 403 -8.41 -29.75 15.34
CA ASP A 403 -9.31 -29.96 16.48
C ASP A 403 -9.15 -28.87 17.55
N CYS A 404 -9.35 -27.61 17.15
CA CYS A 404 -9.04 -26.47 18.01
C CYS A 404 -9.96 -25.26 17.81
N ASP A 405 -10.03 -24.42 18.84
CA ASP A 405 -10.74 -23.14 18.77
C ASP A 405 -9.77 -22.01 18.38
N LEU A 406 -9.94 -21.49 17.17
CA LEU A 406 -9.13 -20.39 16.65
C LEU A 406 -9.49 -19.02 17.25
N ASP A 407 -10.60 -18.91 17.99
CA ASP A 407 -10.96 -17.69 18.73
C ASP A 407 -10.35 -17.66 20.15
N ASP A 408 -9.79 -18.78 20.62
CA ASP A 408 -9.06 -18.89 21.88
C ASP A 408 -7.60 -18.42 21.74
N LEU A 409 -7.20 -17.46 22.59
CA LEU A 409 -5.86 -16.89 22.54
C LEU A 409 -4.78 -17.87 23.00
N ALA A 410 -5.10 -18.80 23.91
CA ALA A 410 -4.13 -19.80 24.35
C ALA A 410 -3.80 -20.76 23.20
N THR A 411 -4.84 -21.30 22.55
CA THR A 411 -4.73 -22.13 21.34
C THR A 411 -3.96 -21.40 20.24
N LEU A 412 -4.32 -20.15 19.96
CA LEU A 412 -3.62 -19.28 19.01
C LEU A 412 -2.13 -19.16 19.31
N ALA A 413 -1.76 -18.96 20.58
CA ALA A 413 -0.37 -18.80 20.97
C ALA A 413 0.45 -20.06 20.74
N GLU A 414 -0.11 -21.24 21.01
CA GLU A 414 0.53 -22.52 20.70
C GLU A 414 0.73 -22.71 19.20
N LEU A 415 -0.30 -22.46 18.40
CA LEU A 415 -0.25 -22.56 16.94
C LEU A 415 0.75 -21.58 16.33
N HIS A 416 0.80 -20.35 16.84
CA HIS A 416 1.76 -19.35 16.43
C HIS A 416 3.20 -19.75 16.80
N LEU A 417 3.42 -20.35 17.97
CA LEU A 417 4.72 -20.88 18.37
C LEU A 417 5.14 -22.04 17.47
N ALA A 418 4.23 -22.99 17.21
CA ALA A 418 4.49 -24.12 16.33
C ALA A 418 4.92 -23.64 14.94
N GLN A 419 4.19 -22.68 14.35
CA GLN A 419 4.55 -22.15 13.04
C GLN A 419 5.92 -21.48 13.04
N ARG A 420 6.25 -20.68 14.05
CA ARG A 420 7.57 -20.04 14.16
C ARG A 420 8.71 -21.05 14.33
N LEU A 421 8.50 -22.14 15.07
CA LEU A 421 9.49 -23.21 15.21
C LEU A 421 9.73 -23.93 13.87
N LEU A 422 8.68 -24.14 13.06
CA LEU A 422 8.81 -24.72 11.72
C LEU A 422 9.51 -23.77 10.74
N SER A 423 9.22 -22.47 10.81
CA SER A 423 9.79 -21.43 9.94
C SER A 423 11.24 -21.05 10.27
N GLN A 424 11.83 -21.56 11.36
CA GLN A 424 13.25 -21.32 11.64
C GLN A 424 14.12 -21.91 10.51
N PRO A 425 15.30 -21.33 10.23
CA PRO A 425 16.28 -21.95 9.34
C PRO A 425 16.80 -23.26 9.97
N ARG A 426 16.86 -24.36 9.21
CA ARG A 426 17.57 -25.58 9.65
C ARG A 426 19.07 -25.36 9.50
N ARG A 427 19.86 -25.64 10.54
CA ARG A 427 21.32 -25.64 10.38
C ARG A 427 21.77 -26.98 9.79
N ALA A 428 22.79 -26.96 8.95
CA ALA A 428 23.37 -28.18 8.39
C ALA A 428 23.92 -29.06 9.53
N GLY A 429 23.46 -30.30 9.63
CA GLY A 429 23.86 -31.26 10.67
C GLY A 429 22.94 -31.33 11.90
N GLU A 430 21.84 -30.56 11.94
CA GLU A 430 20.79 -30.76 12.95
C GLU A 430 19.97 -32.01 12.60
N PHE A 431 20.18 -33.09 13.36
CA PHE A 431 19.35 -34.28 13.32
C PHE A 431 18.27 -34.19 14.40
N ASP A 432 17.04 -34.62 14.06
CA ASP A 432 15.97 -34.81 15.03
C ASP A 432 16.35 -36.00 15.95
N ASP A 433 16.99 -35.73 17.09
CA ASP A 433 17.43 -36.76 18.04
C ASP A 433 16.28 -37.70 18.42
N VAL A 434 16.46 -39.01 18.30
CA VAL A 434 15.37 -40.01 18.11
C VAL A 434 14.60 -40.34 19.41
N SER A 435 14.97 -39.78 20.56
CA SER A 435 14.33 -40.15 21.84
C SER A 435 13.44 -39.07 22.44
N ASP A 436 12.32 -39.53 23.00
CA ASP A 436 11.24 -38.88 23.75
C ASP A 436 10.14 -38.14 22.99
N GLU A 437 8.91 -38.38 23.45
CA GLU A 437 7.70 -37.62 23.15
C GLU A 437 7.87 -36.20 23.70
N VAL A 438 8.06 -35.22 22.81
CA VAL A 438 8.26 -33.82 23.18
C VAL A 438 6.90 -33.15 23.33
N SER A 439 6.47 -32.94 24.57
CA SER A 439 5.25 -32.17 24.88
C SER A 439 5.53 -30.67 24.99
N LEU A 440 4.51 -29.84 24.75
CA LEU A 440 4.61 -28.39 24.93
C LEU A 440 5.03 -28.02 26.35
N ASP A 441 4.46 -28.67 27.37
CA ASP A 441 4.77 -28.36 28.77
C ASP A 441 6.23 -28.65 29.12
N ARG A 442 6.84 -29.67 28.50
CA ARG A 442 8.28 -29.96 28.66
C ARG A 442 9.14 -28.87 28.02
N LEU A 443 8.76 -28.36 26.85
CA LEU A 443 9.45 -27.25 26.17
C LEU A 443 9.35 -25.95 26.98
N LEU A 444 8.14 -25.62 27.44
CA LEU A 444 7.88 -24.41 28.23
C LEU A 444 8.48 -24.48 29.64
N GLY A 445 8.66 -25.69 30.18
CA GLY A 445 9.28 -25.93 31.49
C GLY A 445 10.80 -25.80 31.52
N ALA A 446 11.47 -25.67 30.37
CA ALA A 446 12.93 -25.57 30.31
C ALA A 446 13.45 -24.36 31.11
N PRO A 447 14.54 -24.49 31.92
CA PRO A 447 14.95 -23.44 32.86
C PRO A 447 15.20 -22.06 32.22
N HIS A 448 15.75 -22.04 31.01
CA HIS A 448 16.01 -20.81 30.26
C HIS A 448 14.72 -20.16 29.71
N VAL A 449 13.72 -20.96 29.30
CA VAL A 449 12.40 -20.48 28.88
C VAL A 449 11.63 -19.90 30.05
N VAL A 450 11.66 -20.58 31.20
CA VAL A 450 11.04 -20.10 32.43
C VAL A 450 11.66 -18.78 32.88
N ARG A 451 12.99 -18.68 32.87
CA ARG A 451 13.69 -17.45 33.23
C ARG A 451 13.33 -16.29 32.30
N TRP A 452 13.19 -16.56 30.99
CA TRP A 452 12.71 -15.57 30.04
C TRP A 452 11.30 -15.07 30.39
N ALA A 453 10.36 -15.97 30.68
CA ALA A 453 8.98 -15.60 31.02
C ALA A 453 8.91 -14.77 32.31
N GLN A 454 9.65 -15.18 33.33
CA GLN A 454 9.77 -14.45 34.60
C GLN A 454 10.35 -13.05 34.40
N ASN A 455 11.46 -12.94 33.66
CA ASN A 455 12.08 -11.64 33.39
C ASN A 455 11.09 -10.69 32.69
N ARG A 456 10.42 -11.17 31.63
CA ARG A 456 9.44 -10.40 30.86
C ARG A 456 8.29 -9.86 31.72
N LEU A 457 7.70 -10.71 32.57
CA LEU A 457 6.60 -10.29 33.44
C LEU A 457 7.10 -9.41 34.60
N SER A 458 8.32 -9.64 35.08
CA SER A 458 8.93 -8.84 36.14
C SER A 458 9.18 -7.40 35.71
N ASP A 459 9.56 -7.16 34.45
CA ASP A 459 9.80 -5.81 33.92
C ASP A 459 8.52 -4.97 33.95
N VAL A 460 7.39 -5.59 33.58
CA VAL A 460 6.06 -4.95 33.67
C VAL A 460 5.66 -4.72 35.13
N GLY A 461 5.84 -5.73 35.99
CA GLY A 461 5.47 -5.66 37.41
C GLY A 461 6.29 -4.65 38.23
N LYS A 462 7.60 -4.54 37.97
CA LYS A 462 8.49 -3.57 38.63
C LYS A 462 8.14 -2.13 38.27
N SER A 463 7.65 -1.89 37.05
CA SER A 463 7.24 -0.55 36.64
C SER A 463 5.94 -0.11 37.31
N ASP A 464 4.89 -0.94 37.24
CA ASP A 464 3.62 -0.74 37.96
C ASP A 464 2.86 -2.07 38.08
N PRO A 465 2.64 -2.60 39.29
CA PRO A 465 1.90 -3.84 39.51
C PRO A 465 0.50 -3.86 38.87
N ARG A 466 -0.15 -2.68 38.73
CA ARG A 466 -1.48 -2.57 38.11
C ARG A 466 -1.44 -2.87 36.61
N LEU A 467 -0.31 -2.63 35.95
CA LEU A 467 -0.12 -2.95 34.53
C LEU A 467 -0.02 -4.45 34.32
N LEU A 468 0.70 -5.17 35.19
CA LEU A 468 0.76 -6.63 35.15
C LEU A 468 -0.61 -7.26 35.39
N HIS A 469 -1.37 -6.75 36.38
CA HIS A 469 -2.76 -7.18 36.59
C HIS A 469 -3.65 -6.88 35.37
N THR A 470 -3.53 -5.70 34.78
CA THR A 470 -4.26 -5.33 33.56
C THR A 470 -3.92 -6.26 32.39
N LEU A 471 -2.64 -6.62 32.23
CA LEU A 471 -2.16 -7.54 31.21
C LEU A 471 -2.74 -8.94 31.40
N ARG A 472 -2.70 -9.49 32.62
CA ARG A 472 -3.31 -10.80 32.96
C ARG A 472 -4.81 -10.83 32.63
N VAL A 473 -5.57 -9.82 33.07
CA VAL A 473 -7.00 -9.75 32.78
C VAL A 473 -7.28 -9.58 31.29
N TRP A 474 -6.44 -8.82 30.58
CA TRP A 474 -6.59 -8.61 29.14
C TRP A 474 -6.37 -9.89 28.35
N LEU A 475 -5.31 -10.63 28.68
CA LEU A 475 -4.97 -11.90 28.05
C LEU A 475 -5.99 -12.99 28.37
N GLY A 476 -6.49 -13.06 29.62
CA GLY A 476 -7.60 -13.94 30.01
C GLY A 476 -8.95 -13.59 29.36
N ASN A 477 -9.07 -12.43 28.70
CA ASN A 477 -10.22 -12.05 27.88
C ASN A 477 -9.88 -12.12 26.37
N ASN A 478 -8.96 -12.99 25.96
CA ASN A 478 -8.49 -13.18 24.58
C ASN A 478 -8.05 -11.89 23.88
N GLY A 479 -7.46 -10.95 24.64
CA GLY A 479 -7.05 -9.66 24.09
C GLY A 479 -8.21 -8.71 23.75
N HIS A 480 -9.44 -8.99 24.18
CA HIS A 480 -10.60 -8.15 23.89
C HIS A 480 -10.70 -6.94 24.82
N LEU A 481 -10.37 -5.75 24.30
CA LEU A 481 -10.33 -4.50 25.07
C LEU A 481 -11.68 -4.15 25.76
N PRO A 482 -12.86 -4.25 25.10
CA PRO A 482 -14.14 -3.98 25.76
C PRO A 482 -14.44 -4.90 26.94
N SER A 483 -14.18 -6.21 26.81
CA SER A 483 -14.43 -7.19 27.89
C SER A 483 -13.51 -6.92 29.07
N THR A 484 -12.23 -6.67 28.78
CA THR A 484 -11.21 -6.33 29.78
C THR A 484 -11.53 -5.05 30.54
N ALA A 485 -11.99 -4.01 29.82
CA ALA A 485 -12.40 -2.76 30.44
C ALA A 485 -13.56 -2.97 31.43
N ARG A 486 -14.53 -3.82 31.07
CA ARG A 486 -15.63 -4.20 31.97
C ARG A 486 -15.11 -4.93 33.21
N SER A 487 -14.24 -5.93 33.03
CA SER A 487 -13.65 -6.71 34.14
C SER A 487 -12.83 -5.85 35.09
N LEU A 488 -12.07 -4.88 34.57
CA LEU A 488 -11.26 -3.94 35.35
C LEU A 488 -12.03 -2.71 35.86
N ARG A 489 -13.32 -2.56 35.49
CA ARG A 489 -14.14 -1.37 35.77
C ARG A 489 -13.49 -0.07 35.29
N LEU A 490 -12.92 -0.11 34.09
CA LEU A 490 -12.30 1.02 33.40
C LEU A 490 -13.06 1.36 32.12
N SER A 491 -12.80 2.54 31.57
CA SER A 491 -13.20 2.84 30.20
C SER A 491 -12.28 2.15 29.19
N VAL A 492 -12.79 1.81 28.01
CA VAL A 492 -11.98 1.19 26.92
C VAL A 492 -10.75 2.04 26.57
N PRO A 493 -10.82 3.38 26.48
CA PRO A 493 -9.62 4.22 26.27
C PRO A 493 -8.60 4.12 27.41
N ALA A 494 -9.05 4.03 28.67
CA ALA A 494 -8.15 3.89 29.81
C ALA A 494 -7.44 2.52 29.82
N THR A 495 -8.17 1.44 29.54
CA THR A 495 -7.57 0.10 29.36
C THR A 495 -6.56 0.10 28.22
N ARG A 496 -6.91 0.68 27.06
CA ARG A 496 -5.99 0.83 25.94
C ARG A 496 -4.73 1.61 26.34
N LYS A 497 -4.86 2.71 27.09
CA LYS A 497 -3.72 3.49 27.58
C LYS A 497 -2.78 2.66 28.46
N ARG A 498 -3.32 1.79 29.31
CA ARG A 498 -2.52 0.87 30.12
C ARG A 498 -1.80 -0.18 29.27
N ILE A 499 -2.48 -0.78 28.28
CA ILE A 499 -1.83 -1.73 27.36
C ILE A 499 -0.73 -1.04 26.54
N LEU A 500 -0.94 0.18 26.05
CA LEU A 500 0.10 0.96 25.38
C LEU A 500 1.31 1.21 26.30
N ARG A 501 1.08 1.39 27.62
CA ARG A 501 2.18 1.51 28.58
C ARG A 501 2.93 0.18 28.76
N VAL A 502 2.22 -0.95 28.75
CA VAL A 502 2.86 -2.28 28.74
C VAL A 502 3.68 -2.48 27.46
N GLU A 503 3.16 -2.10 26.29
CA GLU A 503 3.90 -2.14 25.01
C GLU A 503 5.19 -1.32 25.08
N GLN A 504 5.18 -0.17 25.77
CA GLN A 504 6.36 0.66 25.98
C GLN A 504 7.40 -0.01 26.87
N ILE A 505 6.98 -0.67 27.95
CA ILE A 505 7.89 -1.36 28.87
C ILE A 505 8.51 -2.60 28.19
N LEU A 506 7.71 -3.34 27.44
CA LEU A 506 8.14 -4.55 26.73
C LEU A 506 8.82 -4.25 25.39
N GLU A 507 8.81 -2.98 24.96
CA GLU A 507 9.28 -2.54 23.64
C GLU A 507 8.66 -3.33 22.47
N ARG A 508 7.44 -3.85 22.62
CA ARG A 508 6.78 -4.70 21.63
C ARG A 508 5.33 -4.28 21.44
N SER A 509 4.82 -4.36 20.20
CA SER A 509 3.40 -4.10 19.96
C SER A 509 2.58 -5.35 20.26
N LEU A 510 1.71 -5.26 21.26
CA LEU A 510 0.72 -6.27 21.61
C LEU A 510 -0.61 -6.05 20.89
N LEU A 511 -0.96 -4.80 20.54
CA LEU A 511 -2.22 -4.45 19.89
C LEU A 511 -2.20 -4.64 18.37
N ASN A 512 -1.01 -4.59 17.74
CA ASN A 512 -0.89 -4.59 16.28
C ASN A 512 -0.04 -5.73 15.72
N ALA A 513 0.70 -6.48 16.56
CA ALA A 513 1.44 -7.69 16.16
C ALA A 513 0.92 -8.91 16.95
N PRO A 514 0.34 -9.92 16.28
CA PRO A 514 -0.21 -11.12 16.93
C PRO A 514 0.84 -11.94 17.71
N SER A 515 2.06 -12.02 17.20
CA SER A 515 3.17 -12.79 17.76
C SER A 515 3.59 -12.34 19.17
N ALA A 516 3.65 -11.03 19.44
CA ALA A 516 4.02 -10.55 20.78
C ALA A 516 2.90 -10.78 21.80
N LEU A 517 1.65 -10.70 21.37
CA LEU A 517 0.50 -11.07 22.20
C LEU A 517 0.55 -12.56 22.57
N CYS A 518 0.83 -13.42 21.58
CA CYS A 518 0.99 -14.86 21.77
C CYS A 518 2.16 -15.20 22.71
N ASP A 519 3.32 -14.56 22.53
CA ASP A 519 4.48 -14.71 23.43
C ASP A 519 4.10 -14.36 24.88
N MET A 520 3.30 -13.31 25.10
CA MET A 520 2.86 -12.93 26.45
C MET A 520 1.85 -13.90 27.05
N GLN A 521 0.95 -14.47 26.24
CA GLN A 521 0.03 -15.53 26.68
C GLN A 521 0.82 -16.76 27.18
N LEU A 522 1.85 -17.17 26.45
CA LEU A 522 2.72 -18.28 26.85
C LEU A 522 3.54 -17.93 28.10
N ALA A 523 4.05 -16.71 28.21
CA ALA A 523 4.77 -16.26 29.40
C ALA A 523 3.92 -16.34 30.68
N ILE A 524 2.64 -15.95 30.61
CA ILE A 524 1.71 -16.06 31.74
C ILE A 524 1.47 -17.53 32.08
N ARG A 525 1.19 -18.39 31.08
CA ARG A 525 1.01 -19.84 31.30
C ARG A 525 2.22 -20.48 31.99
N ILE A 526 3.43 -20.10 31.59
CA ILE A 526 4.66 -20.62 32.19
C ILE A 526 4.78 -20.26 33.68
N VAL A 527 4.44 -19.02 34.04
CA VAL A 527 4.56 -18.53 35.41
C VAL A 527 3.42 -19.03 36.29
N ASP A 528 2.17 -18.89 35.84
CA ASP A 528 0.99 -19.26 36.62
C ASP A 528 0.86 -20.80 36.77
N GLY A 529 1.27 -21.58 35.75
CA GLY A 529 1.30 -23.06 35.82
C GLY A 529 2.36 -23.64 36.79
N ARG A 530 3.24 -22.79 37.35
CA ARG A 530 4.12 -23.16 38.46
C ARG A 530 3.50 -22.85 39.82
N ASP A 531 2.74 -21.77 39.93
CA ASP A 531 2.05 -21.40 41.17
C ASP A 531 0.96 -22.41 41.57
N GLU A 532 0.48 -23.24 40.63
CA GLU A 532 -0.46 -24.35 40.89
C GLU A 532 0.23 -25.69 41.23
N LYS A 533 1.54 -25.83 40.97
CA LYS A 533 2.30 -27.09 41.18
C LYS A 533 3.27 -27.03 42.37
N GLY A 534 3.48 -25.86 42.96
CA GLY A 534 4.20 -25.65 44.21
C GLY A 534 3.23 -25.40 45.36
#